data_AF-A0A3B9H4R8-F1
#
_entry.id   AF-A0A3B9H4R8-F1
#
_cell.length_a   1.000
_cell.length_b   1.000
_cell.length_c   1.000
_cell.angle_alpha   90.00
_cell.angle_beta   90.00
_cell.angle_gamma   90.00
#
_symmetry.space_group_name_H-M   'P 1'
#
loop_
_entity.id
_entity.type
_entity.pdbx_description
1 polymer ?
#
loop_
_entity_poly.entity_id
_entity_poly.type
_entity_poly.pdbx_seq_one_letter_code
_entity_poly.pdbx_strand_id
1 'polypeptide(L)' 'AAIAISGRLDFDPTTDTLTNTNGEEVMLDEPTGFELPPRGFDVEDAGYQAPEADGSGVNVVVADDS' A
#
# COMPACT_ATOMS: atom_id res chain seq x y z
N ALA A 1 4.99 5.14 -8.92
CA ALA A 1 5.25 4.01 -9.82
C ALA A 1 6.19 4.40 -10.98
N ALA A 2 5.92 5.49 -11.71
CA ALA A 2 6.69 5.92 -12.89
C ALA A 2 8.22 5.87 -12.75
N ILE A 3 8.80 6.43 -11.68
CA ILE A 3 10.25 6.39 -11.41
C ILE A 3 10.81 4.96 -11.29
N ALA A 4 10.05 4.06 -10.67
CA ALA A 4 10.44 2.65 -10.54
C ALA A 4 10.36 1.92 -11.88
N ILE A 5 9.43 2.31 -12.75
CA ILE A 5 9.31 1.77 -14.12
C ILE A 5 10.46 2.27 -15.00
N SER A 6 10.79 3.57 -14.91
CA SER A 6 11.85 4.18 -15.72
C SER A 6 13.26 3.79 -15.26
N GLY A 7 13.42 3.43 -13.98
CA GLY A 7 14.73 3.17 -13.36
C GLY A 7 15.60 4.42 -13.24
N ARG A 8 15.02 5.61 -13.47
CA ARG A 8 15.70 6.90 -13.54
C ARG A 8 15.08 7.88 -12.56
N LEU A 9 15.89 8.41 -11.65
CA LEU A 9 15.45 9.39 -10.64
C LEU A 9 15.15 10.76 -11.24
N ASP A 10 15.72 11.08 -12.39
CA ASP A 10 15.54 12.33 -13.14
C ASP A 10 14.41 12.26 -14.18
N PHE A 11 13.65 11.17 -14.22
CA PHE A 11 12.53 10.98 -15.14
C PHE A 11 11.32 11.83 -14.74
N ASP A 12 10.81 12.62 -15.67
CA ASP A 12 9.55 13.35 -15.51
C ASP A 12 8.42 12.67 -16.31
N PRO A 13 7.47 11.97 -15.66
CA PRO A 13 6.38 11.28 -16.35
C PRO A 13 5.41 12.20 -17.11
N THR A 14 5.47 13.52 -16.89
CA THR A 14 4.60 14.48 -17.58
C THR A 14 5.15 14.91 -18.94
N THR A 15 6.45 14.71 -19.18
CA THR A 15 7.12 15.18 -20.41
C THR A 15 7.97 14.12 -21.09
N ASP A 16 8.51 13.17 -20.34
CA ASP A 16 9.49 12.21 -20.84
C ASP A 16 8.82 10.96 -21.42
N THR A 17 9.52 10.32 -22.36
CA THR A 17 9.11 9.08 -23.00
C THR A 17 9.87 7.86 -22.47
N LEU A 18 9.30 6.67 -22.71
CA LEU A 18 9.91 5.37 -22.48
C LEU A 18 9.94 4.58 -23.79
N THR A 19 11.03 3.86 -24.04
CA THR A 19 11.10 2.93 -25.17
C THR A 19 10.50 1.58 -24.77
N ASN A 20 9.50 1.10 -25.50
CA ASN A 20 8.91 -0.22 -25.27
C ASN A 20 9.74 -1.35 -25.91
N THR A 21 9.31 -2.61 -25.77
CA THR A 21 10.03 -3.77 -26.34
C THR A 21 10.06 -3.80 -27.88
N ASN A 22 9.19 -3.02 -28.53
CA ASN A 22 9.15 -2.88 -29.98
C ASN A 22 10.05 -1.74 -30.48
N GLY A 23 10.70 -0.99 -29.58
CA GLY A 23 11.52 0.17 -29.92
C GLY A 23 10.72 1.46 -30.13
N GLU A 24 9.45 1.50 -29.72
CA GLU A 24 8.58 2.66 -29.88
C GLU A 24 8.64 3.53 -28.62
N GLU A 25 8.63 4.85 -28.83
CA GLU A 25 8.55 5.83 -27.75
C GLU A 25 7.10 5.98 -27.29
N VAL A 26 6.85 5.74 -26.00
CA VAL A 26 5.53 5.84 -25.37
C VAL A 26 5.57 6.75 -24.15
N MET A 27 4.45 7.39 -23.84
CA MET A 27 4.27 8.16 -22.61
C MET A 27 3.37 7.41 -21.64
N LEU A 28 3.52 7.70 -20.35
CA LEU A 28 2.64 7.17 -19.33
C LEU A 28 1.38 8.04 -19.25
N ASP A 29 0.22 7.42 -19.35
CA ASP A 29 -1.03 8.10 -19.04
C ASP A 29 -1.14 8.43 -17.55
N GLU A 30 -1.90 9.47 -17.22
CA GLU A 30 -2.16 9.85 -15.85
C GLU A 30 -2.82 8.69 -15.07
N PRO A 31 -2.32 8.36 -13.87
CA PRO A 31 -2.90 7.27 -13.09
C PRO A 31 -4.29 7.67 -12.59
N THR A 32 -5.26 6.79 -12.81
CA THR A 32 -6.61 6.94 -12.26
C THR A 32 -6.83 5.95 -11.11
N GLY A 33 -7.65 6.33 -10.14
CA GLY A 33 -8.06 5.45 -9.05
C GLY A 33 -9.46 5.78 -8.57
N PHE A 34 -10.13 4.78 -7.99
CA PHE A 34 -11.34 5.04 -7.22
C PHE A 34 -10.95 5.63 -5.87
N GLU A 35 -11.52 6.77 -5.51
CA GLU A 35 -11.30 7.41 -4.20
C GLU A 35 -11.73 6.48 -3.05
N LEU A 36 -12.83 5.77 -3.23
CA LEU A 36 -13.32 4.76 -2.31
C LEU A 36 -13.58 3.43 -3.05
N PRO A 37 -13.36 2.28 -2.41
CA PRO A 37 -13.68 0.99 -3.00
C PRO A 37 -15.18 0.91 -3.33
N PRO A 38 -15.58 0.75 -4.61
CA PRO A 38 -17.00 0.74 -4.99
C PRO A 38 -17.78 -0.46 -4.43
N ARG A 39 -17.07 -1.51 -4.02
CA ARG A 39 -17.63 -2.72 -3.38
C ARG A 39 -17.47 -2.72 -1.86
N GLY A 40 -17.09 -1.58 -1.26
CA GLY A 40 -16.73 -1.50 0.15
C GLY A 40 -15.31 -2.00 0.43
N PHE A 41 -14.86 -1.82 1.68
CA PHE A 41 -13.58 -2.31 2.15
C PHE A 41 -13.68 -3.81 2.44
N ASP A 42 -12.69 -4.57 1.97
CA ASP A 42 -12.58 -5.97 2.33
C ASP A 42 -12.12 -6.10 3.79
N VAL A 43 -12.68 -7.07 4.51
CA VAL A 43 -12.37 -7.32 5.93
C VAL A 43 -12.34 -8.83 6.17
N GLU A 44 -11.20 -9.45 5.87
CA GLU A 44 -11.00 -10.88 6.18
C GLU A 44 -10.81 -11.09 7.69
N ASP A 45 -9.91 -10.32 8.31
CA ASP A 45 -9.70 -10.26 9.76
C ASP A 45 -9.47 -8.80 10.16
N ALA A 46 -10.37 -8.25 10.98
CA ALA A 46 -10.29 -6.86 11.42
C ALA A 46 -9.13 -6.60 12.38
N GLY A 47 -8.44 -7.65 12.85
CA GLY A 47 -7.38 -7.56 13.85
C GLY A 47 -7.88 -7.06 15.22
N TYR A 48 -9.18 -6.83 15.36
CA TYR A 48 -9.79 -6.37 16.59
C TYR A 48 -9.99 -7.54 17.54
N GLN A 49 -9.30 -7.47 18.67
CA GLN A 49 -9.50 -8.37 19.80
C GLN A 49 -10.26 -7.61 20.87
N ALA A 50 -11.53 -7.98 21.07
CA ALA A 50 -12.31 -7.44 22.18
C ALA A 50 -11.71 -7.92 23.50
N PRO A 51 -11.73 -7.10 24.57
CA PRO A 51 -11.34 -7.57 25.89
C PRO A 51 -12.32 -8.65 26.37
N GLU A 52 -11.81 -9.54 27.23
CA GLU A 52 -12.65 -10.46 27.99
C GLU A 52 -13.69 -9.67 28.80
N ALA A 53 -14.94 -10.14 28.80
CA ALA A 53 -16.01 -9.49 29.56
C ALA A 53 -15.75 -9.54 31.08
N ASP A 54 -15.08 -10.59 31.55
CA ASP A 54 -14.55 -10.71 32.90
C ASP A 54 -13.03 -10.85 32.85
N GLY A 55 -12.32 -9.77 33.17
CA GLY A 55 -10.86 -9.72 33.19
C GLY A 55 -10.20 -10.31 34.43
N SER A 56 -10.97 -10.84 35.40
CA SER A 56 -10.42 -11.29 36.69
C SER A 56 -9.40 -12.42 36.59
N GLY A 57 -9.42 -13.20 35.50
CA GLY A 57 -8.45 -14.26 35.21
C GLY A 57 -7.25 -13.82 34.37
N VAL A 58 -7.19 -12.57 33.92
CA VAL A 58 -6.10 -12.07 33.06
C VAL A 58 -4.85 -11.85 33.89
N ASN A 59 -3.79 -12.59 33.59
CA ASN A 59 -2.48 -12.42 34.23
C ASN A 59 -1.50 -11.74 33.28
N VAL A 60 -1.06 -10.53 33.64
CA VAL A 60 -0.04 -9.78 32.89
C VAL A 60 1.28 -9.90 33.63
N VAL A 61 2.24 -10.61 33.02
CA VAL A 61 3.57 -10.81 33.58
C VAL A 61 4.55 -9.87 32.89
N VAL A 62 5.29 -9.09 33.68
CA VAL A 62 6.35 -8.18 33.21
C VAL A 62 7.68 -8.68 33.77
N ALA A 63 8.73 -8.65 32.96
CA ALA A 63 10.07 -9.05 33.39
C ALA A 63 10.77 -7.91 34.15
N ASP A 64 11.60 -8.25 35.14
CA ASP A 64 12.26 -7.28 36.02
C ASP A 64 13.30 -6.39 35.30
N ASP A 65 13.73 -6.78 34.10
CA ASP A 65 14.72 -6.09 33.26
C ASP A 65 14.10 -5.31 32.08
N SER A 66 12.78 -5.15 32.08
CA SER A 66 12.05 -4.33 31.09
C SER A 66 12.20 -2.83 31.31
#